data_AF-A0A1Q8E8I6-F1
#
_entry.id   AF-A0A1Q8E8I6-F1
#
_cell.length_a   1.000
_cell.length_b   1.000
_cell.length_c   1.000
_cell.angle_alpha   90.00
_cell.angle_beta   90.00
_cell.angle_gamma   90.00
#
_symmetry.space_group_name_H-M   'P 1'
#
loop_
_entity.id
_entity.type
_entity.pdbx_description
1 polymer ?
#
loop_
_entity_poly.entity_id
_entity_poly.type
_entity_poly.pdbx_seq_one_letter_code
_entity_poly.pdbx_strand_id
1 'polypeptide(L)'
;MKTILKWLKKILLVCRNVVYFSVFFVLFIISYMVFLWLFLYVMSWNKPNVAEETSPDGKYRVVFQEREAPDWPFGSAHARVILYEGSQVIERFDEDFANDGGHFSEYNYSVYWKEDEVAINFFGEGDPIQRVIPLED
;
A
#
# COMPACT_ATOMS: atom_id res chain seq x y z
N MET A 1 -38.66 26.66 -50.24
CA MET A 1 -38.04 27.35 -49.09
C MET A 1 -38.19 26.58 -47.75
N LYS A 2 -39.40 26.21 -47.30
CA LYS A 2 -39.62 25.51 -46.01
C LYS A 2 -38.95 24.13 -45.90
N THR A 3 -38.86 23.38 -47.00
CA THR A 3 -38.24 22.05 -47.07
C THR A 3 -36.73 22.11 -46.86
N ILE A 4 -36.04 23.05 -47.52
CA ILE A 4 -34.59 23.26 -47.38
C ILE A 4 -34.24 23.65 -45.95
N LEU A 5 -35.02 24.54 -45.33
CA LEU A 5 -34.83 24.92 -43.93
C LEU A 5 -35.00 23.74 -42.96
N LYS A 6 -35.92 22.80 -43.25
CA LYS A 6 -36.13 21.59 -42.45
C LYS A 6 -34.93 20.63 -42.53
N TRP A 7 -34.38 20.45 -43.73
CA TRP A 7 -33.16 19.65 -43.93
C TRP A 7 -31.94 20.27 -43.21
N LEU A 8 -31.77 21.58 -43.32
CA LEU A 8 -30.67 22.30 -42.68
C LEU A 8 -30.71 22.19 -41.14
N LYS A 9 -31.90 22.36 -40.54
CA LYS A 9 -32.09 22.16 -39.09
C LYS A 9 -31.81 20.72 -38.65
N LYS A 10 -32.17 19.73 -39.47
CA LYS A 10 -31.89 18.31 -39.16
C LYS A 10 -30.39 18.02 -39.19
N ILE A 11 -29.66 18.56 -40.17
CA ILE A 11 -28.20 18.43 -40.25
C ILE A 11 -27.53 19.11 -39.06
N LEU A 12 -27.92 20.34 -38.74
CA LEU A 12 -27.38 21.07 -37.58
C LEU A 12 -27.64 20.32 -36.26
N LEU A 13 -28.81 19.70 -36.12
CA LEU A 13 -29.14 18.87 -34.96
C LEU A 13 -28.24 17.64 -34.86
N VAL A 14 -27.96 16.96 -35.98
CA VAL A 14 -27.04 15.81 -36.03
C VAL A 14 -25.63 16.25 -35.66
N CYS A 15 -25.10 17.31 -36.28
CA CYS A 15 -23.77 17.84 -35.95
C CYS A 15 -23.65 18.20 -34.47
N ARG A 16 -24.67 18.87 -33.92
CA ARG A 16 -24.72 19.22 -32.49
C ARG A 16 -24.66 17.98 -31.60
N ASN A 17 -25.43 16.94 -31.92
CA ASN A 17 -25.45 15.71 -31.13
C ASN A 17 -24.12 14.94 -31.23
N VAL A 18 -23.47 14.94 -32.41
CA VAL A 18 -22.13 14.36 -32.58
C VAL A 18 -21.10 15.08 -31.71
N VAL A 19 -21.13 16.42 -31.69
CA VAL A 19 -20.24 17.22 -30.84
C VAL A 19 -20.49 16.95 -29.36
N TYR A 20 -21.75 16.87 -28.91
CA TYR A 20 -22.06 16.54 -27.52
C TYR A 20 -21.58 15.13 -27.15
N PHE A 21 -21.77 14.15 -28.04
CA PHE A 21 -21.29 12.80 -27.81
C PHE A 21 -19.76 12.76 -27.71
N SER A 22 -19.04 13.46 -28.60
CA SER A 22 -17.57 13.50 -28.53
C SER A 22 -17.07 14.17 -27.26
N VAL A 23 -17.70 15.27 -26.82
CA VAL A 23 -17.33 15.94 -25.57
C VAL A 23 -17.60 15.04 -24.37
N PHE A 24 -18.77 14.40 -24.32
CA PHE A 24 -19.12 13.47 -23.25
C PHE A 24 -18.14 12.29 -23.18
N PHE A 25 -17.76 11.74 -24.33
CA PHE A 25 -16.81 10.63 -24.40
C PHE A 25 -15.41 11.02 -23.89
N VAL A 26 -14.93 12.22 -24.23
CA VAL A 26 -13.65 12.74 -23.71
C VAL A 26 -13.71 12.94 -22.20
N LEU A 27 -14.79 13.54 -21.68
CA LEU A 27 -14.99 13.70 -20.23
C LEU A 27 -15.06 12.36 -19.50
N PHE A 28 -15.69 11.36 -20.11
CA PHE A 28 -15.74 10.00 -19.57
C PHE A 28 -14.35 9.37 -19.48
N ILE A 29 -13.52 9.50 -20.52
CA ILE A 29 -12.14 8.99 -20.50
C ILE A 29 -11.33 9.68 -19.41
N ILE A 30 -11.43 11.00 -19.28
CA ILE A 30 -10.72 11.75 -18.23
C ILE A 30 -11.17 11.28 -16.84
N SER A 31 -12.48 11.16 -16.63
CA SER A 31 -13.04 10.65 -15.37
C SER A 31 -12.55 9.25 -15.04
N TYR A 32 -12.48 8.36 -16.03
CA TYR A 32 -11.99 7.00 -15.87
C TYR A 32 -10.50 6.96 -15.52
N MET A 33 -9.68 7.79 -16.17
CA MET A 33 -8.25 7.91 -15.88
C MET A 33 -8.00 8.44 -14.45
N VAL A 34 -8.76 9.44 -14.02
CA VAL A 34 -8.69 9.96 -12.63
C VAL A 34 -9.09 8.87 -11.64
N PHE A 35 -10.18 8.15 -11.91
CA PHE A 35 -10.62 7.05 -11.06
C PHE A 35 -9.57 5.94 -10.95
N LEU A 36 -8.97 5.53 -12.08
CA LEU A 36 -7.91 4.52 -12.09
C LEU A 36 -6.68 4.98 -11.30
N TRP A 37 -6.28 6.24 -11.46
CA TRP A 37 -5.15 6.79 -10.72
C TRP A 37 -5.41 6.85 -9.21
N LEU A 38 -6.59 7.30 -8.79
CA LEU A 38 -7.00 7.28 -7.37
C LEU A 38 -7.06 5.86 -6.81
N PHE A 39 -7.58 4.90 -7.59
CA PHE A 39 -7.64 3.49 -7.20
C PHE A 39 -6.23 2.92 -6.97
N LEU A 40 -5.31 3.15 -7.91
CA LEU A 40 -3.91 2.73 -7.77
C LEU A 40 -3.22 3.42 -6.59
N TYR A 41 -3.50 4.70 -6.37
CA TYR A 41 -2.97 5.45 -5.23
C TYR A 41 -3.41 4.85 -3.90
N VAL A 42 -4.70 4.54 -3.73
CA VAL A 42 -5.23 3.89 -2.52
C VAL A 42 -4.63 2.50 -2.31
N MET A 43 -4.52 1.70 -3.38
CA MET A 43 -3.90 0.37 -3.32
C MET A 43 -2.40 0.44 -2.96
N SER A 44 -1.67 1.44 -3.45
CA SER A 44 -0.26 1.67 -3.12
C SER A 44 -0.05 2.14 -1.68
N TRP A 45 -1.04 2.80 -1.08
CA TRP A 45 -0.94 3.30 0.30
C TRP A 45 -1.17 2.18 1.32
N ASN A 46 -2.06 1.25 1.01
CA ASN A 46 -2.27 0.03 1.80
C ASN A 46 -1.22 -1.01 1.41
N LYS A 47 0.05 -0.81 1.80
CA LYS A 47 0.97 -1.94 1.87
C LYS A 47 0.39 -2.91 2.90
N PRO A 48 0.03 -4.15 2.51
CA PRO A 48 -0.60 -5.07 3.42
C PRO A 48 0.32 -5.30 4.61
N ASN A 49 -0.24 -5.25 5.82
CA ASN A 49 0.48 -5.71 7.00
C ASN A 49 0.77 -7.19 6.77
N VAL A 50 2.04 -7.57 6.87
CA VAL A 50 2.50 -8.96 6.79
C VAL A 50 1.97 -9.71 8.00
N ALA A 51 2.09 -9.10 9.17
CA ALA A 51 1.59 -9.66 10.42
C ALA A 51 1.45 -8.58 11.50
N GLU A 52 0.85 -8.97 12.61
CA GLU A 52 0.62 -8.13 13.76
C GLU A 52 0.70 -8.97 15.04
N GLU A 53 1.50 -8.51 16.01
CA GLU A 53 1.68 -9.16 17.30
C GLU A 53 1.27 -8.19 18.41
N THR A 54 0.53 -8.68 19.41
CA THR A 54 0.10 -7.87 20.56
C THR A 54 0.82 -8.36 21.82
N SER A 55 1.22 -7.44 22.69
CA SER A 55 1.84 -7.78 23.97
C SER A 55 0.86 -8.57 24.87
N PRO A 56 1.36 -9.39 25.81
CA PRO A 56 0.49 -10.19 26.69
C PRO A 56 -0.52 -9.40 27.52
N ASP A 57 -0.19 -8.15 27.86
CA ASP A 57 -1.06 -7.21 28.59
C ASP A 57 -2.01 -6.41 27.68
N GLY A 58 -1.85 -6.51 26.36
CA GLY A 58 -2.63 -5.77 25.36
C GLY A 58 -2.26 -4.29 25.21
N LYS A 59 -1.25 -3.80 25.92
CA LYS A 59 -0.84 -2.38 25.92
C LYS A 59 -0.13 -2.00 24.62
N TYR A 60 0.72 -2.90 24.14
CA TYR A 60 1.59 -2.68 22.99
C TYR A 60 1.25 -3.59 21.81
N ARG A 61 1.61 -3.13 20.62
CA ARG A 61 1.33 -3.85 19.38
C ARG A 61 2.41 -3.60 18.35
N VAL A 62 2.99 -4.65 17.81
CA VAL A 62 3.98 -4.59 16.73
C VAL A 62 3.28 -4.92 15.42
N VAL A 63 3.41 -4.05 14.42
CA VAL A 63 2.91 -4.27 13.06
C VAL A 63 4.09 -4.44 12.12
N PHE A 64 4.07 -5.53 11.36
CA PHE A 64 5.07 -5.86 10.36
C PHE A 64 4.53 -5.55 8.96
N GLN A 65 5.33 -4.89 8.12
CA GLN A 65 5.00 -4.55 6.75
C GLN A 65 6.18 -4.88 5.83
N GLU A 66 5.89 -5.32 4.61
CA GLU A 66 6.89 -5.36 3.56
C GLU A 66 7.09 -3.94 3.01
N ARG A 67 8.28 -3.39 3.20
CA ARG A 67 8.61 -2.03 2.79
C ARG A 67 8.63 -1.92 1.28
N GLU A 68 9.24 -2.86 0.58
CA GLU A 68 9.32 -2.90 -0.88
C GLU A 68 9.60 -4.32 -1.35
N ALA A 69 9.50 -4.55 -2.67
CA ALA A 69 9.80 -5.86 -3.25
C ALA A 69 11.26 -6.26 -2.96
N PRO A 70 11.53 -7.56 -2.74
CA PRO A 70 12.86 -8.03 -2.41
C PRO A 70 13.84 -7.86 -3.59
N ASP A 71 15.12 -7.82 -3.26
CA ASP A 71 16.21 -7.81 -4.24
C ASP A 71 16.32 -9.20 -4.92
N TRP A 72 15.72 -9.36 -6.10
CA TRP A 72 15.79 -10.62 -6.87
C TRP A 72 17.11 -10.73 -7.67
N PRO A 73 17.75 -11.91 -7.80
CA PRO A 73 17.31 -13.25 -7.35
C PRO A 73 17.67 -13.68 -5.95
N PHE A 74 18.78 -13.17 -5.41
CA PHE A 74 19.43 -13.73 -4.23
C PHE A 74 19.82 -12.61 -3.26
N GLY A 75 18.86 -11.72 -2.99
CA GLY A 75 19.09 -10.50 -2.21
C GLY A 75 18.23 -10.40 -0.96
N SER A 76 18.12 -9.19 -0.43
CA SER A 76 17.47 -8.93 0.84
C SER A 76 15.96 -8.83 0.72
N ALA A 77 15.26 -9.18 1.79
CA ALA A 77 13.91 -8.72 2.05
C ALA A 77 13.95 -7.42 2.85
N HIS A 78 12.91 -6.60 2.70
CA HIS A 78 12.82 -5.27 3.30
C HIS A 78 11.62 -5.19 4.23
N ALA A 79 11.86 -5.31 5.54
CA ALA A 79 10.84 -5.19 6.57
C ALA A 79 10.69 -3.74 7.05
N ARG A 80 9.46 -3.39 7.40
CA ARG A 80 9.13 -2.20 8.20
C ARG A 80 8.40 -2.66 9.44
N VAL A 81 8.84 -2.16 10.59
CA VAL A 81 8.25 -2.45 11.88
C VAL A 81 7.73 -1.16 12.50
N ILE A 82 6.51 -1.22 13.01
CA ILE A 82 5.87 -0.11 13.71
C ILE A 82 5.37 -0.63 15.05
N LEU A 83 5.91 -0.08 16.14
CA LEU A 83 5.49 -0.37 17.50
C LEU A 83 4.50 0.70 17.96
N TYR A 84 3.36 0.23 18.47
CA TYR A 84 2.29 1.06 19.00
C TYR A 84 2.14 0.85 20.51
N GLU A 85 1.81 1.93 21.21
CA GLU A 85 1.22 1.91 22.55
C GLU A 85 -0.22 2.44 22.41
N GLY A 86 -1.21 1.54 22.54
CA GLY A 86 -2.58 1.85 22.15
C GLY A 86 -2.70 2.31 20.68
N SER A 87 -2.93 3.60 20.46
CA SER A 87 -3.04 4.20 19.11
C SER A 87 -1.84 5.05 18.70
N GLN A 88 -0.91 5.29 19.63
CA GLN A 88 0.28 6.11 19.38
C GLN A 88 1.40 5.23 18.82
N VAL A 89 2.08 5.70 17.78
CA VAL A 89 3.34 5.09 17.31
C VAL A 89 4.44 5.56 18.26
N ILE A 90 5.09 4.62 18.93
CA ILE A 90 6.21 4.92 19.84
C ILE A 90 7.57 4.63 19.18
N GLU A 91 7.63 3.68 18.25
CA GLU A 91 8.85 3.38 17.49
C GLU A 91 8.49 2.95 16.06
N ARG A 92 9.32 3.36 15.10
CA ARG A 92 9.20 2.92 13.70
C ARG A 92 10.57 2.83 13.06
N PHE A 93 10.91 1.65 12.55
CA PHE A 93 12.16 1.42 11.85
C PHE A 93 11.97 0.46 10.68
N ASP A 94 12.94 0.47 9.79
CA ASP A 94 13.01 -0.46 8.66
C ASP A 94 14.23 -1.36 8.87
N GLU A 95 14.14 -2.63 8.47
CA GLU A 95 15.26 -3.56 8.49
C GLU A 95 15.35 -4.37 7.20
N ASP A 96 16.58 -4.51 6.73
CA ASP A 96 16.92 -5.33 5.59
C ASP A 96 17.63 -6.60 6.08
N PHE A 97 17.17 -7.77 5.68
CA PHE A 97 17.77 -9.05 6.06
C PHE A 97 17.84 -9.98 4.84
N ALA A 98 18.86 -10.84 4.81
CA ALA A 98 19.05 -11.78 3.70
C ALA A 98 17.91 -12.81 3.69
N ASN A 99 17.18 -12.89 2.58
CA ASN A 99 16.05 -13.79 2.40
C ASN A 99 16.02 -14.45 1.00
N ASP A 100 17.20 -14.58 0.37
CA ASP A 100 17.40 -15.15 -0.96
C ASP A 100 16.43 -14.62 -2.05
N GLY A 101 16.21 -13.31 -2.06
CA GLY A 101 15.28 -12.64 -2.98
C GLY A 101 13.79 -12.98 -2.76
N GLY A 102 13.48 -13.64 -1.64
CA GLY A 102 12.13 -13.97 -1.19
C GLY A 102 11.44 -12.79 -0.50
N HIS A 103 10.11 -12.78 -0.59
CA HIS A 103 9.27 -11.77 0.07
C HIS A 103 9.30 -11.90 1.60
N PHE A 104 9.11 -10.78 2.29
CA PHE A 104 8.97 -10.78 3.75
C PHE A 104 7.64 -11.43 4.16
N SER A 105 7.69 -12.40 5.07
CA SER A 105 6.54 -13.16 5.55
C SER A 105 6.53 -13.38 7.07
N GLU A 106 5.45 -13.96 7.59
CA GLU A 106 5.30 -14.35 9.00
C GLU A 106 6.34 -15.38 9.49
N TYR A 107 7.00 -16.10 8.56
CA TYR A 107 8.04 -17.07 8.90
C TYR A 107 9.42 -16.44 9.11
N ASN A 108 9.56 -15.16 8.77
CA ASN A 108 10.83 -14.45 8.80
C ASN A 108 11.05 -13.62 10.06
N TYR A 109 10.17 -13.74 11.07
CA TYR A 109 10.37 -13.02 12.33
C TYR A 109 9.93 -13.82 13.56
N SER A 110 10.40 -13.39 14.72
CA SER A 110 9.78 -13.73 16.02
C SER A 110 9.81 -12.55 16.96
N VAL A 111 8.80 -12.46 17.84
CA VAL A 111 8.68 -11.40 18.85
C VAL A 111 8.69 -12.03 20.24
N TYR A 112 9.53 -11.48 21.10
CA TYR A 112 9.62 -11.83 22.51
C TYR A 112 9.35 -10.59 23.35
N TRP A 113 8.23 -10.61 24.07
CA TRP A 113 7.83 -9.56 25.00
C TRP A 113 8.45 -9.80 26.37
N LYS A 114 9.04 -8.75 26.94
CA LYS A 114 9.43 -8.67 28.36
C LYS A 114 8.67 -7.53 29.03
N GLU A 115 8.91 -7.35 30.33
CA GLU A 115 8.21 -6.34 31.13
C GLU A 115 8.52 -4.91 30.66
N ASP A 116 9.78 -4.65 30.30
CA ASP A 116 10.35 -3.33 29.99
C ASP A 116 10.92 -3.23 28.56
N GLU A 117 10.83 -4.29 27.76
CA GLU A 117 11.35 -4.29 26.39
C GLU A 117 10.63 -5.30 25.49
N VAL A 118 10.75 -5.09 24.18
CA VAL A 118 10.37 -6.06 23.16
C VAL A 118 11.59 -6.40 22.29
N ALA A 119 11.86 -7.69 22.13
CA ALA A 119 12.92 -8.20 21.27
C ALA A 119 12.31 -8.81 20.00
N ILE A 120 12.70 -8.29 18.84
CA ILE A 120 12.28 -8.72 17.52
C ILE A 120 13.48 -9.34 16.83
N ASN A 121 13.33 -10.58 16.37
CA ASN A 121 14.36 -11.26 15.58
C ASN A 121 13.86 -11.44 14.16
N PHE A 122 14.75 -11.24 13.18
CA PHE A 122 14.51 -11.50 11.77
C PHE A 122 15.35 -12.69 11.33
N PHE A 123 14.74 -13.54 10.49
CA PHE A 123 15.33 -14.76 9.99
C PHE A 123 15.12 -14.89 8.47
N GLY A 124 16.11 -15.44 7.81
CA GLY A 124 16.07 -15.86 6.42
C GLY A 124 17.26 -16.80 6.19
N GLU A 125 17.90 -16.69 5.03
CA GLU A 125 19.04 -17.52 4.64
C GLU A 125 20.39 -16.99 5.18
N GLY A 126 20.42 -15.78 5.73
CA GLY A 126 21.61 -15.19 6.38
C GLY A 126 21.63 -15.33 7.90
N ASP A 127 22.62 -14.68 8.53
CA ASP A 127 22.70 -14.59 9.98
C ASP A 127 21.47 -13.83 10.54
N PRO A 128 20.82 -14.33 11.62
CA PRO A 128 19.69 -13.65 12.23
C PRO A 128 20.04 -12.26 12.74
N ILE A 129 19.12 -11.32 12.56
CA ILE A 129 19.26 -9.94 13.05
C ILE A 129 18.30 -9.76 14.21
N GLN A 130 18.78 -9.22 15.33
CA GLN A 130 17.94 -8.91 16.50
C GLN A 130 17.86 -7.39 16.73
N ARG A 131 16.66 -6.92 17.04
CA ARG A 131 16.37 -5.57 17.50
C ARG A 131 15.67 -5.62 18.84
N VAL A 132 16.20 -4.89 19.82
CA VAL A 132 15.61 -4.75 21.16
C VAL A 132 15.15 -3.30 21.32
N ILE A 133 13.89 -3.12 21.70
CA ILE A 133 13.27 -1.82 21.85
C ILE A 133 12.80 -1.69 23.30
N PRO A 134 13.32 -0.72 24.06
CA PRO A 134 12.82 -0.46 25.41
C PRO A 134 11.38 0.06 25.34
N LEU A 135 10.55 -0.38 26.28
CA LEU A 135 9.19 0.08 26.50
C LEU A 135 9.24 1.08 27.66
N GLU A 136 8.81 2.31 27.44
CA GLU A 136 8.73 3.31 28.51
C GLU A 136 7.66 2.92 29.55
N ASP A 137 7.92 3.23 30.82
CA ASP A 137 6.96 3.17 31.93
C ASP A 137 5.97 4.34 31.92
#